data_AF-A0A3L7P6Q6-F1
#
_entry.id   AF-A0A3L7P6Q6-F1
#
_cell.length_a   1.000
_cell.length_b   1.000
_cell.length_c   1.000
_cell.angle_alpha   90.00
_cell.angle_beta   90.00
_cell.angle_gamma   90.00
#
_symmetry.space_group_name_H-M   'P 1'
#
loop_
_entity.id
_entity.type
_entity.pdbx_description
1 polymer ?
#
loop_
_entity_poly.entity_id
_entity_poly.type
_entity_poly.pdbx_seq_one_letter_code
_entity_poly.pdbx_strand_id
1 'polypeptide(L)'
;MRSILKLVATALISRTGILVLNLILTLLSVSVLFDLVSVIISGDNIDSLDDLVGNVATIMVAFGVLIEERHEIKKLVGALDHSGERDYLDEISIKYGVLYIVMGLFIEVFIEATKIPIRFLEGGLVEQGLVIVSIALSFAGFCGSIFFSRELLFPKHLPAASAH
;
A
#
# COMPACT_ATOMS: atom_id res chain seq x y z
N MET A 1 14.94 -15.89 20.71
CA MET A 1 14.41 -15.91 19.33
C MET A 1 12.88 -15.80 19.30
N ARG A 2 12.11 -16.71 19.94
CA ARG A 2 10.62 -16.61 20.00
C ARG A 2 10.09 -15.29 20.59
N SER A 3 10.73 -14.73 21.62
CA SER A 3 10.28 -13.47 22.25
C SER A 3 10.51 -12.23 21.38
N ILE A 4 11.58 -12.21 20.57
CA ILE A 4 11.88 -11.08 19.68
C ILE A 4 10.88 -11.04 18.52
N LEU A 5 10.59 -12.20 17.92
CA LEU A 5 9.61 -12.30 16.84
C LEU A 5 8.24 -11.81 17.28
N LYS A 6 7.79 -12.22 18.48
CA LYS A 6 6.53 -11.74 19.06
C LYS A 6 6.55 -10.23 19.25
N LEU A 7 7.61 -9.67 19.82
CA LEU A 7 7.73 -8.24 20.05
C LEU A 7 7.66 -7.44 18.75
N VAL A 8 8.42 -7.86 17.73
CA VAL A 8 8.43 -7.20 16.42
C VAL A 8 7.06 -7.31 15.76
N ALA A 9 6.47 -8.51 15.68
CA ALA A 9 5.17 -8.70 15.05
C ALA A 9 4.07 -7.91 15.78
N THR A 10 4.04 -7.92 17.12
CA THR A 10 3.08 -7.13 17.91
C THR A 10 3.27 -5.62 17.69
N ALA A 11 4.52 -5.14 17.58
CA ALA A 11 4.79 -3.75 17.29
C ALA A 11 4.30 -3.35 15.88
N LEU A 12 4.56 -4.18 14.86
CA LEU A 12 4.19 -3.91 13.46
C LEU A 12 2.68 -3.91 13.25
N ILE A 13 1.93 -4.81 13.90
CA ILE A 13 0.47 -4.91 13.79
C ILE A 13 -0.29 -4.03 14.78
N SER A 14 0.42 -3.30 15.64
CA SER A 14 -0.19 -2.30 16.52
C SER A 14 -0.72 -1.12 15.70
N ARG A 15 -1.72 -0.41 16.23
CA ARG A 15 -2.28 0.79 15.59
C ARG A 15 -1.20 1.82 15.26
N THR A 16 -0.25 2.03 16.18
CA THR A 16 0.87 2.95 15.99
C THR A 16 1.85 2.44 14.93
N GLY A 17 2.17 1.14 14.94
CA GLY A 17 3.06 0.53 13.94
C GLY A 17 2.49 0.65 12.53
N ILE A 18 1.22 0.28 12.36
CA ILE A 18 0.51 0.41 11.08
C ILE A 18 0.45 1.87 10.62
N LEU A 19 0.18 2.81 11.53
CA LEU A 19 0.17 4.24 11.20
C LEU A 19 1.54 4.72 10.73
N VAL A 20 2.62 4.35 11.43
CA VAL A 20 3.99 4.76 11.07
C VAL A 20 4.38 4.18 9.71
N LEU A 21 4.13 2.89 9.48
CA LEU A 21 4.40 2.26 8.18
C LEU A 21 3.58 2.90 7.07
N ASN A 22 2.30 3.21 7.33
CA ASN A 22 1.46 3.88 6.36
C ASN A 22 1.96 5.29 6.05
N LEU A 23 2.44 6.05 7.03
CA LEU A 23 3.04 7.37 6.81
C LEU A 23 4.31 7.30 5.96
N ILE A 24 5.17 6.30 6.21
CA ILE A 24 6.34 6.03 5.37
C ILE A 24 5.87 5.75 3.93
N LEU A 25 4.87 4.90 3.75
CA LEU A 25 4.30 4.61 2.44
C LEU A 25 3.72 5.86 1.77
N THR A 26 3.01 6.70 2.51
CA THR A 26 2.51 7.99 2.00
C THR A 26 3.64 8.87 1.49
N LEU A 27 4.74 9.00 2.26
CA LEU A 27 5.89 9.81 1.86
C LEU A 27 6.53 9.27 0.58
N LEU A 28 6.71 7.94 0.48
CA LEU A 28 7.23 7.31 -0.73
C LEU A 28 6.32 7.54 -1.94
N SER A 29 5.00 7.41 -1.78
CA SER A 29 4.03 7.71 -2.85
C SER A 29 4.09 9.18 -3.28
N VAL A 30 4.29 10.12 -2.34
CA VAL A 30 4.45 11.54 -2.67
C VAL A 30 5.74 11.78 -3.45
N SER A 31 6.86 11.16 -3.06
CA SER A 31 8.11 11.24 -3.81
C SER A 31 7.96 10.72 -5.23
N VAL A 32 7.31 9.56 -5.42
CA VAL A 32 7.02 9.00 -6.75
C VAL A 32 6.16 9.95 -7.59
N LEU A 33 5.11 10.52 -7.01
CA LEU A 33 4.26 11.47 -7.71
C LEU A 33 5.02 12.74 -8.12
N PHE A 34 5.91 13.22 -7.25
CA PHE A 34 6.76 14.38 -7.56
C PHE A 34 7.70 14.08 -8.73
N ASP A 35 8.38 12.93 -8.70
CA ASP A 35 9.30 12.52 -9.76
C ASP A 35 8.57 12.30 -11.09
N LEU A 36 7.39 11.67 -11.07
CA LEU A 36 6.52 11.50 -12.25
C LEU A 36 6.14 12.85 -12.88
N VAL A 37 5.76 13.83 -12.07
CA VAL A 37 5.43 15.18 -12.55
C VAL A 37 6.67 15.89 -13.09
N SER A 38 7.82 15.73 -12.43
CA SER A 38 9.09 16.32 -12.86
C SER A 38 9.51 15.80 -14.23
N VAL A 39 9.36 14.50 -14.49
CA VAL A 39 9.66 13.86 -15.77
C VAL A 39 8.77 14.40 -16.89
N ILE A 40 7.46 14.60 -16.63
CA ILE A 40 6.55 15.21 -17.61
C ILE A 40 7.00 16.62 -17.99
N ILE A 41 7.42 17.41 -17.00
CA ILE A 41 7.79 18.82 -17.23
C ILE A 41 9.15 18.95 -17.91
N SER A 42 10.11 18.12 -17.50
CA SER A 42 11.52 18.25 -17.90
C SER A 42 11.87 17.41 -19.13
N GLY A 43 11.06 16.40 -19.47
CA GLY A 43 11.35 15.45 -20.56
C GLY A 43 12.53 14.52 -20.25
N ASP A 44 12.83 14.29 -18.97
CA ASP A 44 13.93 13.44 -18.51
C ASP A 44 13.67 11.95 -18.76
N ASN A 45 14.73 11.13 -18.67
CA ASN A 45 14.66 9.68 -18.92
C ASN A 45 13.72 8.95 -17.96
N ILE A 46 12.88 8.08 -18.53
CA ILE A 46 11.82 7.31 -17.84
C ILE A 46 12.39 6.07 -17.12
N ASP A 47 13.57 5.58 -17.50
CA ASP A 47 14.12 4.31 -16.99
C ASP A 47 14.29 4.28 -15.46
N SER A 48 14.75 5.36 -14.84
CA SER A 48 14.89 5.44 -13.37
C SER A 48 13.56 5.53 -12.64
N LEU A 49 12.49 5.91 -13.34
CA LEU A 49 11.16 6.06 -12.80
C LEU A 49 10.46 4.71 -12.67
N ASP A 50 10.64 3.82 -13.65
CA ASP A 50 10.08 2.48 -13.65
C ASP A 50 10.54 1.67 -12.43
N ASP A 51 11.84 1.72 -12.14
CA ASP A 51 12.41 1.05 -10.97
C ASP A 51 11.86 1.63 -9.66
N LEU A 52 11.72 2.95 -9.57
CA LEU A 52 11.18 3.61 -8.37
C LEU A 52 9.70 3.26 -8.15
N VAL A 53 8.88 3.39 -9.19
CA VAL A 53 7.44 3.08 -9.13
C VAL A 53 7.24 1.60 -8.81
N GLY A 54 8.01 0.71 -9.43
CA GLY A 54 8.01 -0.73 -9.14
C GLY A 54 8.37 -1.04 -7.69
N ASN A 55 9.43 -0.44 -7.15
CA ASN A 55 9.82 -0.62 -5.75
C ASN A 55 8.73 -0.16 -4.78
N VAL A 56 8.09 0.98 -5.02
CA VAL A 56 6.98 1.46 -4.18
C VAL A 56 5.77 0.54 -4.28
N ALA A 57 5.46 0.02 -5.48
CA ALA A 57 4.40 -0.96 -5.66
C ALA A 57 4.67 -2.25 -4.86
N THR A 58 5.90 -2.77 -4.88
CA THR A 58 6.28 -3.93 -4.06
C THR A 58 6.08 -3.65 -2.56
N ILE A 59 6.45 -2.46 -2.08
CA ILE A 59 6.26 -2.06 -0.68
C ILE A 59 4.75 -1.98 -0.36
N MET A 60 3.93 -1.42 -1.27
CA MET A 60 2.47 -1.40 -1.11
C MET A 60 1.91 -2.80 -0.95
N VAL A 61 2.32 -3.75 -1.81
CA VAL A 61 1.86 -5.15 -1.71
C VAL A 61 2.27 -5.76 -0.37
N ALA A 62 3.55 -5.64 0.01
CA ALA A 62 4.06 -6.19 1.27
C ALA A 62 3.34 -5.61 2.50
N PHE A 63 3.09 -4.29 2.50
CA PHE A 63 2.32 -3.63 3.55
C PHE A 63 0.86 -4.07 3.54
N GLY A 64 0.26 -4.20 2.37
CA GLY A 64 -1.11 -4.67 2.19
C GLY A 64 -1.33 -6.06 2.78
N VAL A 65 -0.43 -7.01 2.47
CA VAL A 65 -0.44 -8.36 3.06
C VAL A 65 -0.30 -8.29 4.58
N LEU A 66 0.63 -7.49 5.10
CA LEU A 66 0.86 -7.35 6.54
C LEU A 66 -0.41 -6.91 7.29
N ILE A 67 -1.12 -5.92 6.77
CA ILE A 67 -2.31 -5.38 7.44
C ILE A 67 -3.54 -6.26 7.19
N GLU A 68 -3.69 -6.85 6.01
CA GLU A 68 -4.78 -7.78 5.72
C GLU A 68 -4.74 -8.99 6.66
N GLU A 69 -3.56 -9.58 6.83
CA GLU A 69 -3.33 -10.75 7.67
C GLU A 69 -3.18 -10.41 9.16
N ARG A 70 -3.44 -9.15 9.56
CA ARG A 70 -3.28 -8.68 10.95
C ARG A 70 -3.93 -9.61 11.97
N HIS A 71 -5.13 -10.09 11.70
CA HIS A 71 -5.86 -10.97 12.62
C HIS A 71 -5.14 -12.32 12.81
N GLU A 72 -4.71 -12.96 11.72
CA GLU A 72 -3.97 -14.21 11.78
C GLU A 72 -2.58 -14.01 12.41
N ILE A 73 -1.91 -12.88 12.17
CA ILE A 73 -0.65 -12.54 12.85
C ILE A 73 -0.87 -12.40 14.36
N LYS A 74 -1.94 -11.71 14.79
CA LYS A 74 -2.32 -11.60 16.22
C LYS A 74 -2.53 -12.98 16.84
N LYS A 75 -3.20 -13.88 16.13
CA LYS A 75 -3.42 -15.28 16.54
C LYS A 75 -2.10 -16.04 16.70
N LEU A 76 -1.20 -15.94 15.73
CA LEU A 76 0.10 -16.62 15.75
C LEU A 76 1.01 -16.16 16.89
N VAL A 77 0.98 -14.87 17.24
CA VAL A 77 1.79 -14.34 18.35
C VAL A 77 1.13 -14.50 19.72
N GLY A 78 -0.14 -14.88 19.76
CA GLY A 78 -0.93 -15.03 20.99
C GLY A 78 -1.38 -13.70 21.59
N ALA A 79 -1.68 -12.71 20.73
CA ALA A 79 -2.14 -11.37 21.12
C ALA A 79 -3.64 -11.15 20.87
N LEU A 80 -4.41 -12.23 20.63
CA LEU A 80 -5.87 -12.15 20.59
C LEU A 80 -6.43 -12.07 22.00
N ASP A 81 -7.46 -11.23 22.18
CA ASP A 81 -8.30 -11.28 23.38
C ASP A 81 -9.06 -12.61 23.45
N HIS A 82 -9.53 -12.96 24.65
CA HIS A 82 -10.15 -14.26 24.93
C HIS A 82 -11.41 -14.55 24.10
N SER A 83 -12.03 -13.53 23.50
CA SER A 83 -13.19 -13.68 22.61
C SER A 83 -12.83 -14.14 21.20
N GLY A 84 -11.57 -13.94 20.76
CA GLY A 84 -11.15 -14.22 19.38
C GLY A 84 -11.87 -13.40 18.31
N GLU A 85 -12.68 -12.41 18.71
CA GLU A 85 -13.44 -11.57 17.79
C GLU A 85 -12.53 -10.58 17.05
N ARG A 86 -12.89 -10.28 15.80
CA ARG A 86 -12.21 -9.27 14.99
C ARG A 86 -12.54 -7.89 15.56
N ASP A 87 -11.50 -7.10 15.83
CA ASP A 87 -11.68 -5.72 16.24
C ASP A 87 -11.98 -4.82 15.02
N TYR A 88 -12.46 -3.59 15.24
CA TYR A 88 -12.66 -2.61 14.16
C TYR A 88 -11.39 -2.39 13.32
N LEU A 89 -10.21 -2.49 13.95
CA LEU A 89 -8.95 -2.29 13.26
C LEU A 89 -8.65 -3.46 12.29
N ASP A 90 -9.07 -4.68 12.59
CA ASP A 90 -9.00 -5.84 11.69
C ASP A 90 -9.89 -5.61 10.46
N GLU A 91 -11.12 -5.10 10.65
CA GLU A 91 -12.04 -4.87 9.54
C GLU A 91 -11.53 -3.82 8.54
N ILE A 92 -11.01 -2.70 9.04
CA ILE A 92 -10.41 -1.67 8.17
C ILE A 92 -9.12 -2.20 7.53
N SER A 93 -8.31 -2.96 8.28
CA SER A 93 -7.03 -3.46 7.76
C SER A 93 -7.23 -4.45 6.61
N ILE A 94 -8.29 -5.26 6.63
CA ILE A 94 -8.65 -6.12 5.49
C ILE A 94 -9.00 -5.26 4.25
N LYS A 95 -9.86 -4.25 4.41
CA LYS A 95 -10.30 -3.41 3.28
C LYS A 95 -9.13 -2.67 2.62
N TYR A 96 -8.31 -2.00 3.43
CA TYR A 96 -7.16 -1.26 2.93
C TYR A 96 -6.00 -2.17 2.52
N GLY A 97 -5.86 -3.33 3.16
CA GLY A 97 -4.88 -4.35 2.79
C GLY A 97 -5.11 -4.86 1.37
N VAL A 98 -6.35 -5.27 1.06
CA VAL A 98 -6.76 -5.67 -0.29
C VAL A 98 -6.54 -4.53 -1.29
N LEU A 99 -6.90 -3.29 -0.93
CA LEU A 99 -6.66 -2.13 -1.79
C LEU A 99 -5.17 -2.00 -2.16
N TYR A 100 -4.27 -2.05 -1.17
CA TYR A 100 -2.83 -1.93 -1.43
C TYR A 100 -2.27 -3.08 -2.25
N ILE A 101 -2.70 -4.31 -1.97
CA ILE A 101 -2.30 -5.50 -2.74
C ILE A 101 -2.71 -5.34 -4.20
N VAL A 102 -3.99 -5.04 -4.45
CA VAL A 102 -4.52 -4.91 -5.81
C VAL A 102 -3.83 -3.77 -6.57
N MET A 103 -3.67 -2.61 -5.93
CA MET A 103 -3.03 -1.46 -6.57
C MET A 103 -1.55 -1.72 -6.88
N GLY A 104 -0.79 -2.26 -5.91
CA GLY A 104 0.63 -2.56 -6.11
C GLY A 104 0.85 -3.63 -7.18
N LEU A 105 0.11 -4.74 -7.13
CA LEU A 105 0.21 -5.80 -8.14
C LEU A 105 -0.17 -5.28 -9.53
N PHE A 106 -1.20 -4.43 -9.63
CA PHE A 106 -1.60 -3.87 -10.92
C PHE A 106 -0.53 -2.94 -11.49
N ILE A 107 0.13 -2.13 -10.65
CA ILE A 107 1.27 -1.30 -11.05
C ILE A 107 2.42 -2.18 -11.57
N GLU A 108 2.81 -3.21 -10.81
CA GLU A 108 3.90 -4.12 -11.21
C GLU A 108 3.62 -4.83 -12.53
N VAL A 109 2.43 -5.41 -12.67
CA VAL A 109 2.00 -6.08 -13.91
C VAL A 109 1.98 -5.09 -15.07
N PHE A 110 1.50 -3.87 -14.86
CA PHE A 110 1.44 -2.86 -15.90
C PHE A 110 2.84 -2.45 -16.37
N ILE A 111 3.75 -2.10 -15.45
CA ILE A 111 5.13 -1.75 -15.77
C ILE A 111 5.79 -2.90 -16.55
N GLU A 112 5.70 -4.14 -16.06
CA GLU A 112 6.34 -5.26 -16.74
C GLU A 112 5.69 -5.56 -18.11
N ALA A 113 4.38 -5.42 -18.22
CA ALA A 113 3.66 -5.58 -19.48
C ALA A 113 4.05 -4.53 -20.53
N THR A 114 4.46 -3.31 -20.12
CA THR A 114 4.90 -2.26 -21.05
C THR A 114 6.33 -2.41 -21.55
N LYS A 115 7.22 -3.05 -20.77
CA LYS A 115 8.59 -3.36 -21.20
C LYS A 115 8.62 -4.27 -22.43
N ILE A 116 7.61 -5.14 -22.57
CA ILE A 116 7.49 -6.05 -23.72
C ILE A 116 7.30 -5.26 -25.02
N PRO A 117 6.24 -4.44 -25.22
CA PRO A 117 6.04 -3.68 -26.44
C PRO A 117 7.13 -2.62 -26.66
N ILE A 118 7.67 -1.96 -25.64
CA ILE A 118 8.77 -0.98 -25.81
C ILE A 118 9.99 -1.62 -26.50
N ARG A 119 10.29 -2.90 -26.21
CA ARG A 119 11.36 -3.64 -26.90
C ARG A 119 11.11 -3.89 -28.39
N PHE A 120 9.85 -3.87 -28.84
CA PHE A 120 9.47 -4.17 -30.23
C PHE A 120 8.96 -2.95 -31.00
N LEU A 121 8.50 -1.91 -30.29
CA LEU A 121 7.91 -0.70 -30.83
C LEU A 121 8.72 0.49 -30.30
N GLU A 122 9.61 1.02 -31.13
CA GLU A 122 10.22 2.34 -30.90
C GLU A 122 9.12 3.39 -31.05
N GLY A 123 8.46 3.79 -29.96
CA GLY A 123 7.31 4.70 -30.05
C GLY A 123 6.92 5.37 -28.75
N GLY A 124 7.09 6.70 -28.70
CA GLY A 124 6.75 7.55 -27.56
C GLY A 124 5.27 7.57 -27.13
N LEU A 125 4.35 6.98 -27.90
CA LEU A 125 2.95 6.82 -27.46
C LEU A 125 2.80 5.78 -26.34
N VAL A 126 3.62 4.72 -26.35
CA VAL A 126 3.59 3.69 -25.29
C VAL A 126 4.17 4.28 -24.00
N GLU A 127 5.24 5.04 -24.10
CA GLU A 127 5.86 5.77 -22.99
C GLU A 127 4.90 6.79 -22.36
N GLN A 128 4.21 7.60 -23.17
CA GLN A 128 3.21 8.55 -22.65
C GLN A 128 2.04 7.86 -21.95
N GLY A 129 1.54 6.76 -22.52
CA GLY A 129 0.51 5.94 -21.89
C GLY A 129 0.95 5.38 -20.53
N LEU A 130 2.21 4.94 -20.45
CA LEU A 130 2.80 4.44 -19.22
C LEU A 130 2.84 5.51 -18.13
N VAL A 131 3.36 6.69 -18.44
CA VAL A 131 3.46 7.80 -17.48
C VAL A 131 2.08 8.18 -16.93
N ILE A 132 1.06 8.28 -17.79
CA ILE A 132 -0.30 8.64 -17.38
C ILE A 132 -0.90 7.59 -16.43
N VAL A 133 -0.78 6.30 -16.77
CA VAL A 133 -1.33 5.22 -15.94
C VAL A 133 -0.58 5.12 -14.62
N SER A 134 0.76 5.24 -14.63
CA SER A 134 1.58 5.24 -13.42
C SER A 134 1.20 6.38 -12.47
N ILE A 135 0.91 7.58 -13.00
CA ILE A 135 0.41 8.71 -12.19
C ILE A 135 -0.96 8.40 -11.61
N ALA A 136 -1.90 7.94 -12.43
CA ALA A 136 -3.25 7.64 -11.97
C ALA A 136 -3.26 6.59 -10.84
N LEU A 137 -2.48 5.54 -10.99
CA LEU A 137 -2.37 4.47 -10.00
C LEU A 137 -1.63 4.94 -8.72
N SER A 138 -0.53 5.67 -8.87
CA SER A 138 0.21 6.25 -7.73
C SER A 138 -0.65 7.22 -6.93
N PHE A 139 -1.46 8.04 -7.63
CA PHE A 139 -2.39 8.97 -7.01
C PHE A 139 -3.51 8.24 -6.27
N ALA A 140 -4.09 7.20 -6.85
CA ALA A 140 -5.08 6.36 -6.18
C ALA A 140 -4.51 5.68 -4.92
N GLY A 141 -3.27 5.18 -4.97
CA GLY A 141 -2.55 4.65 -3.81
C GLY A 141 -2.33 5.70 -2.71
N PHE A 142 -1.91 6.91 -3.09
CA PHE A 142 -1.77 8.04 -2.18
C PHE A 142 -3.10 8.39 -1.50
N CYS A 143 -4.19 8.51 -2.26
CA CYS A 143 -5.53 8.76 -1.71
C CYS A 143 -5.95 7.66 -0.73
N GLY A 144 -5.72 6.39 -1.09
CA GLY A 144 -5.96 5.24 -0.19
C GLY A 144 -5.22 5.38 1.13
N SER A 145 -3.96 5.83 1.08
CA SER A 145 -3.12 6.05 2.27
C SER A 145 -3.57 7.19 3.17
N ILE A 146 -4.08 8.27 2.58
CA ILE A 146 -4.69 9.37 3.33
C ILE A 146 -6.00 8.90 4.00
N PHE A 147 -6.85 8.17 3.28
CA PHE A 147 -8.09 7.64 3.85
C PHE A 147 -7.84 6.64 4.97
N PHE A 148 -6.86 5.74 4.79
CA PHE A 148 -6.49 4.79 5.83
C PHE A 148 -5.95 5.49 7.07
N SER A 149 -5.06 6.48 6.92
CA SER A 149 -4.58 7.30 8.03
C SER A 149 -5.73 7.98 8.79
N ARG A 150 -6.70 8.53 8.06
CA ARG A 150 -7.87 9.17 8.66
C ARG A 150 -8.69 8.17 9.47
N GLU A 151 -8.98 6.99 8.95
CA GLU A 151 -9.74 5.96 9.67
C GLU A 151 -8.96 5.40 10.87
N LEU A 152 -7.64 5.29 10.74
CA LEU A 152 -6.76 4.91 11.85
C LEU A 152 -6.74 5.97 12.95
N LEU A 153 -6.81 7.28 12.65
CA LEU A 153 -6.77 8.35 13.65
C LEU A 153 -8.14 8.64 14.27
N PHE A 154 -9.19 8.60 13.45
CA PHE A 154 -10.56 8.93 13.83
C PHE A 154 -11.48 7.72 13.62
N PRO A 155 -11.33 6.64 14.42
CA PRO A 155 -12.20 5.49 14.33
C PRO A 155 -13.62 5.96 14.62
N LYS A 156 -14.53 5.80 13.64
CA LYS A 156 -15.95 6.07 13.88
C LYS A 156 -16.39 5.08 14.96
N HIS A 157 -16.84 5.59 16.11
CA HIS A 157 -17.60 4.76 17.04
C HIS A 157 -18.87 4.32 16.30
N LEU A 158 -18.87 3.09 15.78
CA LEU A 158 -20.11 2.41 15.48
C LEU A 158 -20.83 2.26 16.83
N PRO A 159 -22.04 2.82 17.01
CA PRO A 159 -22.82 2.51 18.20
C PRO A 159 -23.00 0.99 18.23
N ALA A 160 -22.73 0.40 19.40
CA ALA A 160 -22.96 -1.01 19.65
C ALA A 160 -24.35 -1.38 19.10
N ALA A 161 -24.39 -2.21 18.06
CA ALA A 161 -25.64 -2.74 17.56
C ALA A 161 -26.32 -3.44 18.74
N SER A 162 -27.41 -2.84 19.20
CA SER A 162 -28.27 -3.35 20.25
C SER A 162 -28.65 -4.79 19.94
N ALA A 163 -28.44 -5.66 20.93
CA ALA A 163 -29.00 -6.99 20.97
C ALA A 163 -30.48 -6.98 20.58
N HIS A 164 -30.83 -7.73 19.55
CA HIS A 164 -32.17 -8.23 19.27
C HIS A 164 -32.07 -9.62 18.66
#